data_AF-A0A955EDV0-F1
#
_entry.id   AF-A0A955EDV0-F1
#
_cell.length_a   1.000
_cell.length_b   1.000
_cell.length_c   1.000
_cell.angle_alpha   90.00
_cell.angle_beta   90.00
_cell.angle_gamma   90.00
#
_symmetry.space_group_name_H-M   'P 1'
#
loop_
_entity.id
_entity.type
_entity.pdbx_description
1 polymer ?
#
loop_
_entity_poly.entity_id
_entity_poly.type
_entity_poly.pdbx_seq_one_letter_code
_entity_poly.pdbx_strand_id
1 'polypeptide(L)'
;MSKKHITKNIVTSSVSEFQRLEIKYLISNNIVDILIPDLLQHLEYDSYSINGEYDIFSVYFDTQDLQAFEAKMAGNNKRQKFRIR
;
A
#
# COMPACT_ATOMS: atom_id res chain seq x y z
N MET A 1 -0.53 17.04 54.51
CA MET A 1 -1.33 17.24 53.28
C MET A 1 -1.19 16.00 52.40
N SER A 2 -2.24 15.19 52.30
CA SER A 2 -2.21 13.92 51.56
C SER A 2 -2.34 14.18 50.05
N LYS A 3 -1.37 13.73 49.25
CA LYS A 3 -1.42 13.80 47.78
C LYS A 3 -2.40 12.73 47.28
N LYS A 4 -3.59 13.13 46.85
CA LYS A 4 -4.51 12.26 46.10
C LYS A 4 -3.86 11.90 44.77
N HIS A 5 -3.47 10.64 44.59
CA HIS A 5 -3.18 10.10 43.27
C HIS A 5 -4.51 9.98 42.50
N ILE A 6 -4.67 10.83 41.49
CA ILE A 6 -5.77 10.75 40.54
C ILE A 6 -5.32 9.80 39.43
N THR A 7 -5.71 8.54 39.52
CA THR A 7 -5.59 7.60 38.40
C THR A 7 -6.63 7.99 37.36
N LYS A 8 -6.18 8.54 36.22
CA LYS A 8 -7.04 8.69 35.05
C LYS A 8 -7.30 7.29 34.51
N ASN A 9 -8.51 6.78 34.68
CA ASN A 9 -8.99 5.63 33.92
C ASN A 9 -9.06 6.05 32.44
N ILE A 10 -7.97 5.81 31.71
CA ILE A 10 -7.98 5.89 30.26
C ILE A 10 -8.79 4.66 29.83
N VAL A 11 -10.07 4.89 29.50
CA VAL A 11 -10.86 3.90 28.79
C VAL A 11 -10.23 3.79 27.41
N THR A 12 -9.38 2.80 27.24
CA THR A 12 -8.83 2.44 25.93
C THR A 12 -10.01 1.96 25.11
N SER A 13 -10.55 2.83 24.26
CA SER A 13 -11.48 2.39 23.21
C SER A 13 -10.76 1.29 22.45
N SER A 14 -11.26 0.06 22.54
CA SER A 14 -10.73 -1.06 21.77
C SER A 14 -10.76 -0.63 20.30
N VAL A 15 -9.60 -0.62 19.65
CA VAL A 15 -9.52 -0.48 18.19
C VAL A 15 -10.19 -1.74 17.64
N SER A 16 -11.50 -1.70 17.45
CA SER A 16 -12.30 -2.92 17.29
C SER A 16 -12.33 -3.42 15.84
N GLU A 17 -11.72 -2.72 14.90
CA GLU A 17 -11.69 -3.18 13.52
C GLU A 17 -10.47 -2.61 12.77
N PHE A 18 -9.69 -3.52 12.19
CA PHE A 18 -8.60 -3.15 11.30
C PHE A 18 -9.18 -2.63 9.98
N GLN A 19 -8.82 -1.42 9.58
CA GLN A 19 -9.21 -0.83 8.30
C GLN A 19 -8.00 -0.77 7.36
N ARG A 20 -8.14 -1.35 6.16
CA ARG A 20 -7.12 -1.23 5.11
C ARG A 20 -7.31 0.10 4.37
N LEU A 21 -6.27 0.94 4.40
CA LEU A 21 -6.16 2.13 3.58
C LEU A 21 -5.05 1.93 2.54
N GLU A 22 -5.36 2.23 1.27
CA GLU A 22 -4.40 2.15 0.18
C GLU A 22 -4.42 3.46 -0.62
N ILE A 23 -3.26 4.13 -0.68
CA ILE A 23 -3.08 5.40 -1.39
C ILE A 23 -1.94 5.23 -2.40
N LYS A 24 -2.07 5.84 -3.58
CA LYS A 24 -1.05 5.81 -4.63
C LYS A 24 -0.65 7.23 -5.00
N TYR A 25 0.65 7.46 -5.13
CA TYR A 25 1.22 8.73 -5.53
C TYR A 25 1.96 8.56 -6.86
N LEU A 26 1.86 9.56 -7.72
CA LEU A 26 2.78 9.73 -8.84
C LEU A 26 3.98 10.50 -8.32
N ILE A 27 5.16 9.90 -8.37
CA ILE A 27 6.41 10.50 -7.92
C ILE A 27 7.36 10.68 -9.10
N SER A 28 8.16 11.73 -9.05
CA SER A 28 9.23 11.95 -10.03
C SER A 28 10.46 11.15 -9.64
N ASN A 29 11.19 10.62 -10.64
CA ASN A 29 12.36 9.76 -10.40
C ASN A 29 13.46 10.46 -9.57
N ASN A 30 13.60 11.78 -9.69
CA ASN A 30 14.58 12.56 -8.91
C ASN A 30 14.31 12.60 -7.40
N ILE A 31 13.10 12.21 -6.96
CA ILE A 31 12.75 12.18 -5.52
C ILE A 31 13.13 10.83 -4.90
N VAL A 32 13.33 9.78 -5.71
CA VAL A 32 13.57 8.41 -5.23
C VAL A 32 14.79 8.35 -4.31
N ASP A 33 15.88 9.02 -4.69
CA ASP A 33 17.14 9.06 -3.92
C ASP A 33 16.99 9.75 -2.55
N ILE A 34 15.96 10.59 -2.38
CA ILE A 34 15.63 11.26 -1.12
C ILE A 34 14.63 10.42 -0.32
N LEU A 35 13.64 9.84 -0.99
CA LEU A 35 12.53 9.14 -0.37
C LEU A 35 12.95 7.80 0.24
N ILE A 36 13.79 7.02 -0.45
CA ILE A 36 14.22 5.71 0.05
C ILE A 36 14.95 5.82 1.40
N PRO A 37 15.99 6.68 1.56
CA PRO A 37 16.65 6.84 2.86
C PRO A 37 15.73 7.32 3.99
N ASP A 38 14.75 8.17 3.68
CA ASP A 38 13.77 8.65 4.66
C ASP A 38 12.85 7.53 5.14
N LEU A 39 12.32 6.72 4.21
CA LEU A 39 11.48 5.57 4.53
C LEU A 39 12.22 4.51 5.35
N LEU A 40 13.51 4.27 5.07
CA LEU A 40 14.32 3.28 5.79
C LEU A 40 14.61 3.64 7.25
N GLN A 41 14.28 4.86 7.71
CA GLN A 41 14.29 5.20 9.13
C GLN A 41 13.12 4.54 9.89
N HIS A 42 12.10 4.07 9.18
CA HIS A 42 10.88 3.51 9.75
C HIS A 42 10.51 2.12 9.20
N LEU A 43 11.07 1.75 8.05
CA LEU A 43 10.79 0.52 7.32
C LEU A 43 12.09 -0.23 7.01
N GLU A 44 11.96 -1.51 6.67
CA GLU A 44 13.08 -2.34 6.21
C GLU A 44 12.81 -2.81 4.78
N TYR A 45 13.87 -3.11 4.05
CA TYR A 45 13.72 -3.81 2.77
C TYR A 45 13.04 -5.17 2.98
N ASP A 46 12.26 -5.59 1.99
CA ASP A 46 11.66 -6.91 2.01
C ASP A 46 12.75 -7.99 1.93
N SER A 47 12.65 -9.02 2.78
CA SER A 47 13.63 -10.08 2.94
C SER A 47 13.87 -10.95 1.70
N TYR A 48 12.95 -10.91 0.74
CA TYR A 48 13.05 -11.64 -0.53
C TYR A 48 13.58 -10.78 -1.68
N SER A 49 13.88 -9.51 -1.43
CA SER A 49 14.48 -8.63 -2.43
C SER A 49 15.93 -8.99 -2.69
N ILE A 50 16.39 -8.74 -3.91
CA ILE A 50 17.82 -8.82 -4.25
C ILE A 50 18.32 -7.38 -4.27
N ASN A 51 19.22 -7.04 -3.34
CA ASN A 51 19.74 -5.68 -3.16
C ASN A 51 18.66 -4.60 -2.96
N GLY A 52 17.52 -4.94 -2.34
CA GLY A 52 16.41 -4.00 -2.12
C GLY A 52 15.49 -3.81 -3.34
N GLU A 53 15.71 -4.57 -4.42
CA GLU A 53 15.01 -4.40 -5.69
C GLU A 53 14.28 -5.67 -6.15
N TYR A 54 13.33 -5.47 -7.07
CA TYR A 54 12.60 -6.52 -7.77
C TYR A 54 12.41 -6.17 -9.24
N ASP A 55 12.67 -7.14 -10.10
CA ASP A 55 12.17 -7.10 -11.47
C ASP A 55 10.77 -7.73 -11.51
N ILE A 56 9.78 -6.94 -11.92
CA ILE A 56 8.39 -7.39 -12.02
C ILE A 56 7.92 -7.28 -13.47
N PHE A 57 7.78 -8.42 -14.13
CA PHE A 57 7.20 -8.53 -15.46
C PHE A 57 5.74 -8.95 -15.36
N SER A 58 4.88 -8.46 -16.25
CA SER A 58 3.48 -8.89 -16.29
C SER A 58 2.94 -8.78 -17.70
N VAL A 59 2.48 -9.89 -18.25
CA VAL A 59 1.77 -9.95 -19.54
C VAL A 59 0.28 -9.97 -19.25
N TYR A 60 -0.42 -8.93 -19.69
CA TYR A 60 -1.87 -8.80 -19.54
C TYR A 60 -2.55 -9.37 -20.78
N PHE A 61 -3.57 -10.19 -20.56
CA PHE A 61 -4.39 -10.73 -21.63
C PHE A 61 -5.72 -10.00 -21.66
N ASP A 62 -6.28 -9.91 -22.86
CA ASP A 62 -7.61 -9.38 -23.11
C ASP A 62 -8.30 -10.20 -24.19
N THR A 63 -9.59 -9.99 -24.36
CA THR A 63 -10.35 -10.53 -25.49
C THR A 63 -10.09 -9.72 -26.76
N GLN A 64 -10.47 -10.24 -27.93
CA GLN A 64 -10.30 -9.52 -29.20
C GLN A 64 -11.04 -8.18 -29.23
N ASP A 65 -12.14 -8.08 -28.50
CA ASP A 65 -12.97 -6.88 -28.32
C ASP A 65 -12.58 -6.05 -27.09
N LEU A 66 -11.43 -6.30 -26.46
CA LEU A 66 -10.84 -5.48 -25.40
C LEU A 66 -11.74 -5.30 -24.15
N GLN A 67 -12.49 -6.33 -23.76
CA GLN A 67 -13.47 -6.24 -22.68
C GLN A 67 -12.84 -5.80 -21.35
N ALA A 68 -11.63 -6.27 -21.03
CA ALA A 68 -10.97 -5.92 -19.77
C ALA A 68 -10.48 -4.46 -19.77
N PHE A 69 -9.98 -3.97 -20.91
CA PHE A 69 -9.61 -2.57 -21.10
C PHE A 69 -10.83 -1.65 -20.96
N GLU A 70 -11.92 -1.93 -21.67
CA GLU A 70 -13.12 -1.09 -21.61
C GLU A 70 -13.74 -1.09 -20.20
N ALA A 71 -13.79 -2.25 -19.53
CA ALA A 71 -14.24 -2.32 -18.14
C ALA A 71 -13.36 -1.51 -17.17
N LYS A 72 -12.04 -1.39 -17.44
CA LYS A 72 -11.14 -0.52 -16.68
C LYS A 72 -11.46 0.94 -16.93
N MET A 73 -11.64 1.34 -18.19
CA MET A 73 -11.95 2.73 -18.57
C MET A 73 -13.30 3.19 -18.03
N ALA A 74 -14.30 2.30 -18.02
CA ALA A 74 -15.61 2.53 -17.43
C ALA A 74 -15.62 2.58 -15.89
N GLY A 75 -14.47 2.35 -15.23
CA GLY A 75 -14.38 2.38 -13.77
C GLY A 75 -15.09 1.22 -13.07
N ASN A 76 -15.27 0.08 -13.74
CA ASN A 76 -15.94 -1.07 -13.13
C ASN A 76 -15.08 -1.65 -11.98
N ASN A 77 -15.64 -1.61 -10.77
CA ASN A 77 -15.00 -2.10 -9.55
C ASN A 77 -14.88 -3.63 -9.50
N LYS A 78 -15.74 -4.35 -10.23
CA LYS A 78 -15.74 -5.82 -10.33
C LYS A 78 -15.11 -6.33 -11.63
N ARG A 79 -14.27 -5.52 -12.27
CA ARG A 79 -13.58 -5.92 -13.51
C ARG A 79 -12.59 -7.06 -13.27
N GLN A 80 -12.50 -7.96 -14.24
CA GLN A 80 -11.51 -9.02 -14.25
C GLN A 80 -10.21 -8.52 -14.89
N LYS A 81 -9.07 -9.02 -14.40
CA LYS A 81 -7.74 -8.78 -14.96
C LYS A 81 -7.02 -10.09 -15.03
N PHE A 82 -6.69 -10.56 -16.23
CA PHE A 82 -5.89 -11.77 -16.40
C PHE A 82 -4.45 -11.38 -16.73
N ARG A 83 -3.49 -11.92 -15.96
CA ARG A 83 -2.06 -11.70 -16.20
C ARG A 83 -1.25 -12.94 -15.87
N ILE A 84 -0.16 -13.14 -16.61
CA ILE A 84 0.95 -14.00 -16.21
C ILE A 84 2.05 -13.05 -15.68
N ARG A 85 2.51 -13.31 -14.46
CA ARG A 85 3.60 -12.61 -13.80
C ARG A 85 4.65 -13.62 -13.41
#